data_AF-A0A9P5X5A1-F1
#
_entry.id   AF-A0A9P5X5A1-F1
#
_cell.length_a   1.000
_cell.length_b   1.000
_cell.length_c   1.000
_cell.angle_alpha   90.00
_cell.angle_beta   90.00
_cell.angle_gamma   90.00
#
_symmetry.space_group_name_H-M   'P 1'
#
loop_
_entity.id
_entity.type
_entity.pdbx_description
1 polymer ?
#
loop_
_entity_poly.entity_id
_entity_poly.type
_entity_poly.pdbx_seq_one_letter_code
_entity_poly.pdbx_strand_id
1 'polypeptide(L)'
;MPQVQPVGNGTVYNHEGLPEVKPKQASLTSFHKIRIPVEDELKATRFYRWLVDAALYDLNPPKVMTPYGFKVPTGDPQMCRRNDGVRDELKVLLGRPVFASGQTMSELLLDEYRSLAVRVKVKYALHPYVWMVPARATPTGFGTESEGLELSLEELPLWKALWKNLVTGNSHFQVHPCGAKELVVDPLLEGTDREGVLYLGGTHHEPLWDQ
;
A
#
# COMPACT_ATOMS: atom_id res chain seq x y z
N MET A 1 -19.26 -11.59 -9.10
CA MET A 1 -20.10 -11.30 -7.92
C MET A 1 -19.34 -10.38 -6.99
N PRO A 2 -20.00 -9.44 -6.28
CA PRO A 2 -19.33 -8.63 -5.25
C PRO A 2 -18.80 -9.55 -4.15
N GLN A 3 -17.54 -9.35 -3.75
CA GLN A 3 -16.96 -10.02 -2.58
C GLN A 3 -17.14 -9.10 -1.38
N VAL A 4 -17.73 -9.64 -0.31
CA VAL A 4 -17.92 -8.92 0.96
C VAL A 4 -16.95 -9.50 1.97
N GLN A 5 -16.12 -8.64 2.55
CA GLN A 5 -15.15 -9.03 3.57
C GLN A 5 -15.44 -8.27 4.87
N PRO A 6 -15.74 -8.97 5.98
CA PRO A 6 -15.86 -8.33 7.28
C PRO A 6 -14.46 -7.91 7.78
N VAL A 7 -14.32 -6.65 8.18
CA VAL A 7 -13.08 -6.07 8.70
C VAL A 7 -13.35 -5.42 10.06
N GLY A 8 -12.46 -5.64 11.02
CA GLY A 8 -12.57 -5.06 12.36
C GLY A 8 -11.91 -5.92 13.43
N ASN A 9 -12.26 -5.63 14.68
CA ASN A 9 -11.83 -6.38 15.87
C ASN A 9 -13.02 -6.63 16.79
N GLY A 10 -13.01 -7.79 17.46
CA GLY A 10 -14.03 -8.21 18.42
C GLY A 10 -15.01 -9.22 17.83
N THR A 11 -16.13 -9.44 18.52
CA THR A 11 -17.19 -10.36 18.07
C THR A 11 -18.44 -9.58 17.69
N VAL A 12 -18.99 -9.88 16.52
CA VAL A 12 -20.27 -9.39 16.02
C VAL A 12 -21.22 -10.57 15.92
N TYR A 13 -22.46 -10.40 16.40
CA TYR A 13 -23.49 -11.42 16.35
C TYR A 13 -24.64 -10.97 15.46
N ASN A 14 -25.30 -11.92 14.80
CA ASN A 14 -26.56 -11.74 14.07
C ASN A 14 -26.56 -10.53 13.11
N HIS A 15 -25.57 -10.45 12.23
CA HIS A 15 -25.46 -9.36 11.25
C HIS A 15 -25.50 -9.90 9.82
N GLU A 16 -26.42 -9.39 8.98
CA GLU A 16 -26.57 -9.78 7.57
C GLU A 16 -26.64 -11.31 7.35
N GLY A 17 -27.36 -12.02 8.23
CA GLY A 17 -27.50 -13.47 8.16
C GLY A 17 -26.32 -14.27 8.72
N LEU A 18 -25.28 -13.61 9.24
CA LEU A 18 -24.16 -14.26 9.91
C LEU A 18 -24.44 -14.35 11.43
N PRO A 19 -24.49 -15.56 12.01
CA PRO A 19 -24.80 -15.73 13.43
C PRO A 19 -23.68 -15.21 14.33
N GLU A 20 -22.42 -15.42 13.94
CA GLU A 20 -21.25 -14.95 14.66
C GLU A 20 -20.09 -14.67 13.69
N VAL A 21 -19.47 -13.50 13.82
CA VAL A 21 -18.29 -13.10 13.05
C VAL A 21 -17.25 -12.54 14.01
N LYS A 22 -16.03 -13.07 13.97
CA LYS A 22 -14.90 -12.65 14.81
C LYS A 22 -13.78 -12.06 13.94
N PRO A 23 -13.98 -10.86 13.37
CA PRO A 23 -12.92 -10.23 12.61
C PRO A 23 -11.74 -9.95 13.54
N LYS A 24 -10.54 -10.22 13.04
CA LYS A 24 -9.28 -9.93 13.73
C LYS A 24 -8.39 -9.15 12.79
N GLN A 25 -8.27 -7.86 13.05
CA GLN A 25 -7.36 -6.98 12.34
C GLN A 25 -6.08 -6.83 13.15
N ALA A 26 -4.93 -7.01 12.49
CA ALA A 26 -3.64 -6.83 13.12
C ALA A 26 -3.48 -5.40 13.66
N SER A 27 -2.82 -5.28 14.81
CA SER A 27 -2.59 -4.01 15.48
C SER A 27 -1.31 -3.36 14.96
N LEU A 28 -1.19 -2.04 15.16
CA LEU A 28 0.06 -1.31 14.91
C LEU A 28 1.23 -1.92 15.69
N THR A 29 0.97 -2.44 16.89
CA THR A 29 1.97 -3.07 17.77
C THR A 29 2.48 -4.41 17.26
N SER A 30 1.67 -5.16 16.52
CA SER A 30 2.09 -6.42 15.88
C SER A 30 2.69 -6.21 14.49
N PHE A 31 2.25 -5.17 13.77
CA PHE A 31 2.58 -4.99 12.36
C PHE A 31 3.85 -4.17 12.12
N HIS A 32 4.12 -3.15 12.95
CA HIS A 32 5.31 -2.31 12.78
C HIS A 32 6.48 -2.80 13.62
N LYS A 33 7.70 -2.71 13.07
CA LYS A 33 8.95 -3.00 13.79
C LYS A 33 9.20 -2.02 14.93
N ILE A 34 9.12 -0.71 14.63
CA ILE A 34 9.28 0.36 15.61
C ILE A 34 7.90 0.76 16.13
N ARG A 35 7.64 0.46 17.40
CA ARG A 35 6.36 0.75 18.06
C ARG A 35 6.25 2.21 18.46
N ILE A 36 5.02 2.66 18.68
CA ILE A 36 4.75 3.89 19.42
C ILE A 36 5.00 3.56 20.91
N PRO A 37 5.68 4.44 21.67
CA PRO A 37 5.83 4.25 23.11
C PRO A 37 4.47 4.15 23.82
N VAL A 38 4.39 3.35 24.88
CA VAL A 38 3.13 3.03 25.58
C VAL A 38 2.45 4.29 26.13
N GLU A 39 3.24 5.26 26.58
CA GLU A 39 2.79 6.57 27.08
C GLU A 39 2.04 7.40 26.02
N ASP A 40 2.25 7.09 24.74
CA ASP A 40 1.70 7.82 23.59
C ASP A 40 0.65 7.00 22.80
N GLU A 41 0.43 5.73 23.10
CA GLU A 41 -0.47 4.85 22.31
C GLU A 41 -1.91 5.37 22.20
N LEU A 42 -2.41 6.09 23.22
CA LEU A 42 -3.75 6.70 23.20
C LEU A 42 -3.77 8.05 22.46
N LYS A 43 -2.62 8.69 22.26
CA LYS A 43 -2.51 10.05 21.71
C LYS A 43 -1.98 10.05 20.28
N ALA A 44 -1.26 9.02 19.88
CA ALA A 44 -0.57 8.94 18.60
C ALA A 44 -0.90 7.64 17.86
N THR A 45 -0.83 7.73 16.54
CA THR A 45 -1.02 6.59 15.63
C THR A 45 -0.06 6.72 14.45
N ARG A 46 -0.03 5.71 13.58
CA ARG A 46 0.66 5.75 12.28
C ARG A 46 -0.22 5.08 11.23
N PHE A 47 0.09 5.31 9.96
CA PHE A 47 -0.58 4.57 8.90
C PHE A 47 -0.29 3.08 9.05
N TYR A 48 -1.34 2.27 9.10
CA TYR A 48 -1.20 0.82 9.21
C TYR A 48 -0.45 0.27 8.00
N ARG A 49 -0.92 0.58 6.79
CA ARG A 49 -0.31 0.20 5.51
C ARG A 49 -0.93 1.02 4.38
N TRP A 50 -0.14 1.35 3.37
CA TRP A 50 -0.65 1.84 2.08
C TRP A 50 -0.85 0.69 1.11
N LEU A 51 -2.03 0.62 0.49
CA LEU A 51 -2.38 -0.45 -0.43
C LEU A 51 -3.34 0.04 -1.51
N VAL A 52 -3.43 -0.73 -2.58
CA VAL A 52 -4.56 -0.73 -3.51
C VAL A 52 -5.22 -2.10 -3.38
N ASP A 53 -6.54 -2.13 -3.20
CA ASP A 53 -7.27 -3.39 -3.18
C ASP A 53 -7.10 -4.07 -4.52
N ALA A 54 -6.48 -5.24 -4.50
CA ALA A 54 -6.19 -6.06 -5.66
C ALA A 54 -5.78 -7.45 -5.19
N ALA A 55 -6.15 -8.48 -5.95
CA ALA A 55 -5.59 -9.81 -5.75
C ALA A 55 -4.10 -9.85 -6.12
N LEU A 56 -3.65 -8.96 -7.03
CA LEU A 56 -2.27 -8.85 -7.53
C LEU A 56 -1.78 -10.09 -8.32
N TYR A 57 -2.68 -11.06 -8.59
CA TYR A 57 -2.52 -12.23 -9.48
C TYR A 57 -3.66 -12.29 -10.49
N ASP A 58 -3.36 -12.13 -11.78
CA ASP A 58 -4.23 -12.29 -12.98
C ASP A 58 -5.63 -11.67 -12.96
N LEU A 59 -6.02 -11.05 -11.87
CA LEU A 59 -7.29 -10.41 -11.62
C LEU A 59 -7.03 -8.93 -11.52
N ASN A 60 -7.66 -8.19 -12.42
CA ASN A 60 -7.64 -6.74 -12.37
C ASN A 60 -8.15 -6.25 -11.00
N PRO A 61 -7.52 -5.22 -10.43
CA PRO A 61 -7.99 -4.56 -9.23
C PRO A 61 -9.48 -4.18 -9.37
N PRO A 62 -10.30 -4.35 -8.33
CA PRO A 62 -11.68 -3.86 -8.32
C PRO A 62 -11.73 -2.39 -8.73
N LYS A 63 -12.65 -2.07 -9.65
CA LYS A 63 -12.85 -0.68 -10.12
C LYS A 63 -13.48 0.21 -9.04
N VAL A 64 -14.26 -0.39 -8.15
CA VAL A 64 -15.01 0.29 -7.09
C VAL A 64 -14.95 -0.55 -5.82
N MET A 65 -14.64 0.10 -4.71
CA MET A 65 -14.74 -0.45 -3.36
C MET A 65 -15.66 0.48 -2.55
N THR A 66 -16.57 -0.10 -1.77
CA THR A 66 -17.51 0.67 -0.95
C THR A 66 -17.35 0.26 0.51
N PRO A 67 -16.73 1.09 1.36
CA PRO A 67 -16.67 0.82 2.79
C PRO A 67 -18.03 1.10 3.43
N TYR A 68 -18.50 0.17 4.27
CA TYR A 68 -19.72 0.32 5.07
C TYR A 68 -19.37 0.24 6.57
N GLY A 69 -19.54 1.35 7.29
CA GLY A 69 -19.23 1.44 8.70
C GLY A 69 -20.40 1.03 9.58
N PHE A 70 -20.45 -0.23 10.01
CA PHE A 70 -21.51 -0.72 10.90
C PHE A 70 -21.30 -0.28 12.37
N LYS A 71 -20.08 -0.46 12.89
CA LYS A 71 -19.70 -0.02 14.24
C LYS A 71 -18.33 0.65 14.17
N VAL A 72 -18.32 1.96 14.37
CA VAL A 72 -17.10 2.78 14.29
C VAL A 72 -16.65 3.15 15.71
N PRO A 73 -15.35 3.02 16.03
CA PRO A 73 -14.83 3.46 17.32
C PRO A 73 -15.06 4.95 17.56
N THR A 74 -15.37 5.31 18.80
CA THR A 74 -15.52 6.70 19.26
C THR A 74 -14.45 7.01 20.31
N GLY A 75 -13.93 8.24 20.30
CA GLY A 75 -12.92 8.67 21.26
C GLY A 75 -12.18 9.90 20.76
N ASP A 76 -11.16 10.31 21.53
CA ASP A 76 -10.34 11.45 21.16
C ASP A 76 -9.56 11.18 19.86
N PRO A 77 -9.39 12.19 18.99
CA PRO A 77 -8.56 12.08 17.82
C PRO A 77 -7.11 11.79 18.20
N GLN A 78 -6.43 10.97 17.39
CA GLN A 78 -5.01 10.66 17.55
C GLN A 78 -4.17 11.50 16.57
N MET A 79 -2.91 11.74 16.93
CA MET A 79 -1.94 12.35 16.04
C MET A 79 -1.22 11.29 15.22
N CYS A 80 -1.39 11.30 13.90
CA CYS A 80 -0.67 10.42 13.00
C CYS A 80 0.76 10.94 12.78
N ARG A 81 1.74 10.16 13.24
CA ARG A 81 3.18 10.46 13.09
C ARG A 81 3.75 9.65 11.91
N ARG A 82 4.18 10.31 10.83
CA ARG A 82 4.73 9.62 9.65
C ARG A 82 6.13 9.06 9.85
N ASN A 83 6.88 9.56 10.84
CA ASN A 83 8.22 9.08 11.19
C ASN A 83 9.26 9.16 10.05
N ASP A 84 9.01 9.96 9.01
CA ASP A 84 9.84 10.19 7.83
C ASP A 84 10.73 11.44 7.96
N GLY A 85 10.94 11.94 9.18
CA GLY A 85 11.71 13.16 9.46
C GLY A 85 10.96 14.47 9.15
N VAL A 86 9.79 14.40 8.50
CA VAL A 86 8.93 15.56 8.25
C VAL A 86 8.00 15.75 9.45
N ARG A 87 8.04 16.92 10.08
CA ARG A 87 7.15 17.30 11.19
C ARG A 87 5.75 17.70 10.69
N ASP A 88 5.15 16.88 9.84
CA ASP A 88 3.74 17.01 9.50
C ASP A 88 2.93 16.06 10.38
N GLU A 89 2.29 16.67 11.38
CA GLU A 89 1.39 15.99 12.31
C GLU A 89 -0.04 16.04 11.75
N LEU A 90 -0.60 14.86 11.42
CA LEU A 90 -1.96 14.76 10.89
C LEU A 90 -2.92 14.27 11.97
N LYS A 91 -3.85 15.12 12.40
CA LYS A 91 -4.89 14.75 13.36
C LYS A 91 -5.93 13.85 12.68
N VAL A 92 -6.12 12.63 13.18
CA VAL A 92 -7.00 11.61 12.60
C VAL A 92 -8.02 11.09 13.61
N LEU A 93 -9.21 10.75 13.12
CA LEU A 93 -10.25 10.10 13.92
C LEU A 93 -10.03 8.58 13.95
N LEU A 94 -10.46 7.95 15.03
CA LEU A 94 -10.28 6.51 15.25
C LEU A 94 -10.98 5.68 14.16
N GLY A 95 -10.28 4.64 13.68
CA GLY A 95 -10.84 3.64 12.76
C GLY A 95 -11.20 4.15 11.37
N ARG A 96 -10.79 5.37 10.97
CA ARG A 96 -11.10 5.91 9.64
C ARG A 96 -10.01 5.56 8.62
N PRO A 97 -10.37 5.03 7.44
CA PRO A 97 -9.43 4.89 6.34
C PRO A 97 -9.02 6.27 5.82
N VAL A 98 -7.78 6.35 5.33
CA VAL A 98 -7.25 7.52 4.63
C VAL A 98 -7.02 7.13 3.18
N PHE A 99 -7.30 8.06 2.26
CA PHE A 99 -7.18 7.84 0.83
C PHE A 99 -6.18 8.82 0.23
N ALA A 100 -5.42 8.36 -0.76
CA ALA A 100 -4.61 9.20 -1.62
C ALA A 100 -5.10 9.05 -3.07
N SER A 101 -5.10 10.15 -3.81
CA SER A 101 -5.46 10.16 -5.23
C SER A 101 -4.26 9.73 -6.07
N GLY A 102 -4.34 8.55 -6.69
CA GLY A 102 -3.31 8.09 -7.63
C GLY A 102 -3.13 9.04 -8.83
N GLN A 103 -4.18 9.77 -9.22
CA GLN A 103 -4.07 10.81 -10.25
C GLN A 103 -3.20 11.96 -9.77
N THR A 104 -3.52 12.52 -8.62
CA THR A 104 -2.78 13.65 -8.04
C THR A 104 -1.34 13.25 -7.77
N MET A 105 -1.09 12.03 -7.29
CA MET A 105 0.26 11.50 -7.15
C MET A 105 1.00 11.49 -8.49
N SER A 106 0.38 11.04 -9.58
CA SER A 106 0.97 11.04 -10.92
C SER A 106 1.26 12.45 -11.45
N GLU A 107 0.40 13.41 -11.16
CA GLU A 107 0.54 14.81 -11.59
C GLU A 107 1.67 15.52 -10.82
N LEU A 108 1.85 15.20 -9.54
CA LEU A 108 2.89 15.76 -8.67
C LEU A 108 4.29 15.19 -8.90
N LEU A 109 4.45 14.14 -9.72
CA LEU A 109 5.77 13.62 -10.06
C LEU A 109 6.56 14.67 -10.86
N LEU A 110 7.83 14.89 -10.45
CA LEU A 110 8.81 15.59 -11.28
C LEU A 110 9.02 14.83 -12.59
N ASP A 111 9.49 15.52 -13.63
CA ASP A 111 9.57 14.97 -14.98
C ASP A 111 10.47 13.71 -15.07
N GLU A 112 11.60 13.70 -14.36
CA GLU A 112 12.49 12.54 -14.22
C GLU A 112 11.77 11.30 -13.63
N TYR A 113 10.95 11.50 -12.61
CA TYR A 113 10.17 10.43 -11.98
C TYR A 113 8.93 10.06 -12.80
N ARG A 114 8.38 10.97 -13.59
CA ARG A 114 7.29 10.67 -14.53
C ARG A 114 7.78 9.75 -15.65
N SER A 115 8.95 10.05 -16.22
CA SER A 115 9.63 9.19 -17.21
C SER A 115 9.96 7.81 -16.63
N LEU A 116 10.35 7.76 -15.36
CA LEU A 116 10.55 6.49 -14.66
C LEU A 116 9.23 5.73 -14.46
N ALA A 117 8.20 6.38 -13.91
CA ALA A 117 6.94 5.76 -13.53
C ALA A 117 6.20 5.10 -14.72
N VAL A 118 6.32 5.64 -15.94
CA VAL A 118 5.74 5.02 -17.14
C VAL A 118 6.47 3.75 -17.59
N ARG A 119 7.75 3.57 -17.21
CA ARG A 119 8.61 2.43 -17.56
C ARG A 119 8.74 1.39 -16.45
N VAL A 120 8.36 1.75 -15.21
CA VAL A 120 8.40 0.84 -14.07
C VAL A 120 7.24 -0.16 -14.13
N LYS A 121 7.61 -1.42 -13.98
CA LYS A 121 6.72 -2.53 -13.65
C LYS A 121 7.10 -3.06 -12.29
N VAL A 122 6.11 -3.34 -11.47
CA VAL A 122 6.23 -3.91 -10.13
C VAL A 122 5.92 -5.40 -10.22
N LYS A 123 6.81 -6.22 -9.68
CA LYS A 123 6.57 -7.64 -9.45
C LYS A 123 6.16 -7.81 -8.00
N TYR A 124 4.98 -8.35 -7.76
CA TYR A 124 4.47 -8.63 -6.41
C TYR A 124 4.81 -10.06 -6.00
N ALA A 125 5.16 -10.28 -4.72
CA ALA A 125 5.45 -11.62 -4.18
C ALA A 125 4.18 -12.47 -4.00
N LEU A 126 4.20 -13.79 -4.29
CA LEU A 126 3.07 -14.76 -4.23
C LEU A 126 2.19 -14.61 -2.98
N HIS A 127 0.88 -14.47 -3.15
CA HIS A 127 -0.07 -14.04 -2.13
C HIS A 127 0.50 -12.90 -1.25
N PRO A 128 0.57 -11.63 -1.69
CA PRO A 128 1.42 -10.65 -1.02
C PRO A 128 0.94 -10.42 0.41
N TYR A 129 -0.37 -10.51 0.64
CA TYR A 129 -0.97 -10.44 1.97
C TYR A 129 -0.59 -11.60 2.89
N VAL A 130 -0.31 -12.80 2.38
CA VAL A 130 0.16 -13.95 3.16
C VAL A 130 1.68 -13.90 3.30
N TRP A 131 2.37 -13.56 2.21
CA TRP A 131 3.82 -13.43 2.14
C TRP A 131 4.37 -12.38 3.11
N MET A 132 3.68 -11.25 3.28
CA MET A 132 4.12 -10.19 4.20
C MET A 132 3.64 -10.37 5.65
N VAL A 133 2.75 -11.31 5.96
CA VAL A 133 2.26 -11.52 7.34
C VAL A 133 3.37 -11.76 8.37
N PRO A 134 4.43 -12.54 8.09
CA PRO A 134 5.49 -12.76 9.06
C PRO A 134 6.49 -11.59 9.14
N ALA A 135 6.55 -10.73 8.11
CA ALA A 135 7.44 -9.57 8.06
C ALA A 135 6.80 -8.34 8.70
N ARG A 136 7.63 -7.44 9.24
CA ARG A 136 7.17 -6.18 9.84
C ARG A 136 7.21 -5.04 8.85
N ALA A 137 6.24 -4.12 8.92
CA ALA A 137 6.22 -2.93 8.08
C ALA A 137 7.13 -1.80 8.61
N THR A 138 7.61 -0.99 7.67
CA THR A 138 8.35 0.25 7.96
C THR A 138 7.42 1.26 8.64
N PRO A 139 7.94 2.21 9.45
CA PRO A 139 7.11 3.17 10.20
C PRO A 139 6.15 4.02 9.36
N THR A 140 6.44 4.21 8.07
CA THR A 140 5.62 4.97 7.12
C THR A 140 4.46 4.17 6.54
N GLY A 141 4.48 2.83 6.68
CA GLY A 141 3.51 1.92 6.07
C GLY A 141 3.64 1.82 4.55
N PHE A 142 4.71 2.37 3.96
CA PHE A 142 5.01 2.26 2.53
C PHE A 142 5.89 1.05 2.21
N GLY A 143 6.37 0.27 3.17
CA GLY A 143 7.26 -0.85 2.91
C GLY A 143 7.18 -1.96 3.94
N THR A 144 7.84 -3.08 3.65
CA THR A 144 8.09 -4.18 4.58
C THR A 144 9.59 -4.28 4.82
N GLU A 145 10.00 -4.40 6.07
CA GLU A 145 11.40 -4.68 6.42
C GLU A 145 11.73 -6.11 5.98
N SER A 146 12.89 -6.31 5.37
CA SER A 146 13.34 -7.65 4.96
C SER A 146 13.84 -8.41 6.19
N GLU A 147 13.05 -9.38 6.67
CA GLU A 147 13.39 -10.15 7.89
C GLU A 147 13.77 -11.60 7.59
N GLY A 148 13.78 -12.02 6.31
CA GLY A 148 14.14 -13.38 5.89
C GLY A 148 13.06 -14.42 6.22
N LEU A 149 11.83 -13.97 6.49
CA LEU A 149 10.67 -14.79 6.86
C LEU A 149 9.68 -14.98 5.69
N GLU A 150 10.02 -14.47 4.52
CA GLU A 150 9.20 -14.43 3.32
C GLU A 150 9.05 -15.82 2.63
N LEU A 151 7.91 -16.11 1.98
CA LEU A 151 7.70 -17.39 1.28
C LEU A 151 8.53 -17.49 -0.03
N SER A 152 8.88 -18.72 -0.43
CA SER A 152 9.63 -19.03 -1.67
C SER A 152 8.80 -18.82 -2.95
N LEU A 153 9.48 -18.61 -4.08
CA LEU A 153 8.93 -17.91 -5.25
C LEU A 153 9.15 -18.69 -6.55
N GLU A 154 8.07 -19.09 -7.22
CA GLU A 154 8.10 -19.50 -8.63
C GLU A 154 7.06 -18.67 -9.42
N GLU A 155 7.48 -18.22 -10.61
CA GLU A 155 6.82 -17.42 -11.67
C GLU A 155 5.67 -16.45 -11.28
N LEU A 156 5.94 -15.14 -11.32
CA LEU A 156 5.02 -14.07 -10.90
C LEU A 156 4.78 -13.03 -12.01
N PRO A 157 3.52 -12.59 -12.25
CA PRO A 157 3.19 -11.60 -13.27
C PRO A 157 3.68 -10.19 -12.90
N LEU A 158 4.00 -9.39 -13.93
CA LEU A 158 4.42 -7.99 -13.80
C LEU A 158 3.22 -7.03 -13.89
N TRP A 159 3.24 -5.98 -13.07
CA TRP A 159 2.18 -4.96 -12.99
C TRP A 159 2.73 -3.57 -13.29
N LYS A 160 2.07 -2.78 -14.14
CA LYS A 160 2.53 -1.41 -14.42
C LYS A 160 2.32 -0.49 -13.22
N ALA A 161 3.29 0.39 -12.94
CA ALA A 161 3.17 1.37 -11.86
C ALA A 161 2.14 2.48 -12.16
N LEU A 162 1.91 2.76 -13.45
CA LEU A 162 0.89 3.69 -13.93
C LEU A 162 -0.17 2.96 -14.75
N TRP A 163 -1.43 3.37 -14.59
CA TRP A 163 -2.53 2.96 -15.45
C TRP A 163 -3.29 4.18 -15.99
N LYS A 164 -3.94 4.01 -17.15
CA LYS A 164 -4.75 5.05 -17.78
C LYS A 164 -6.22 4.81 -17.48
N ASN A 165 -6.88 5.80 -16.89
CA ASN A 165 -8.31 5.77 -16.68
C ASN A 165 -9.03 5.82 -18.03
N LEU A 166 -9.84 4.79 -18.33
CA LEU A 166 -10.51 4.68 -19.63
C LEU A 166 -11.65 5.69 -19.81
N VAL A 167 -12.16 6.28 -18.72
CA VAL A 167 -13.23 7.29 -18.76
C VAL A 167 -12.64 8.69 -18.93
N THR A 168 -11.63 9.04 -18.12
CA THR A 168 -11.06 10.40 -18.12
C THR A 168 -9.84 10.55 -19.01
N GLY A 169 -9.16 9.45 -19.35
CA GLY A 169 -7.89 9.45 -20.06
C GLY A 169 -6.67 9.80 -19.20
N ASN A 170 -6.85 10.09 -17.91
CA ASN A 170 -5.75 10.50 -17.03
C ASN A 170 -4.88 9.32 -16.60
N SER A 171 -3.61 9.60 -16.28
CA SER A 171 -2.69 8.64 -15.69
C SER A 171 -2.84 8.61 -14.17
N HIS A 172 -2.80 7.41 -13.59
CA HIS A 172 -2.93 7.20 -12.16
C HIS A 172 -1.83 6.28 -11.65
N PHE A 173 -1.21 6.67 -10.54
CA PHE A 173 -0.27 5.84 -9.80
C PHE A 173 -0.97 4.72 -9.06
N GLN A 174 -0.48 3.48 -9.21
CA GLN A 174 -1.11 2.28 -8.67
C GLN A 174 -0.06 1.24 -8.26
N VAL A 175 0.54 1.46 -7.09
CA VAL A 175 1.50 0.52 -6.50
C VAL A 175 1.06 0.17 -5.08
N HIS A 176 1.09 -1.13 -4.74
CA HIS A 176 0.97 -1.61 -3.37
C HIS A 176 2.37 -1.87 -2.81
N PRO A 177 3.01 -0.89 -2.15
CA PRO A 177 4.45 -0.96 -1.99
C PRO A 177 4.89 -2.08 -1.03
N CYS A 178 4.17 -2.36 0.07
CA CYS A 178 4.48 -3.49 0.97
C CYS A 178 4.42 -4.91 0.35
N GLY A 179 3.89 -5.08 -0.86
CA GLY A 179 3.89 -6.37 -1.56
C GLY A 179 4.91 -6.43 -2.70
N ALA A 180 5.56 -5.31 -3.00
CA ALA A 180 6.49 -5.20 -4.10
C ALA A 180 7.77 -5.96 -3.74
N LYS A 181 8.16 -6.87 -4.63
CA LYS A 181 9.38 -7.67 -4.53
C LYS A 181 10.48 -7.15 -5.44
N GLU A 182 10.10 -6.68 -6.62
CA GLU A 182 11.06 -6.28 -7.64
C GLU A 182 10.44 -5.13 -8.47
N LEU A 183 11.25 -4.13 -8.77
CA LEU A 183 10.96 -3.07 -9.72
C LEU A 183 11.75 -3.36 -10.99
N VAL A 184 11.03 -3.61 -12.07
CA VAL A 184 11.58 -3.81 -13.41
C VAL A 184 11.37 -2.53 -14.19
N VAL A 185 12.46 -1.89 -14.61
CA VAL A 185 12.42 -0.64 -15.38
C VAL A 185 12.79 -0.97 -16.82
N ASP A 186 11.86 -0.74 -17.75
CA ASP A 186 12.14 -0.86 -19.18
C ASP A 186 13.15 0.22 -19.64
N PRO A 187 14.01 -0.07 -20.63
CA PRO A 187 14.90 0.93 -21.21
C PRO A 187 14.11 2.10 -21.81
N LEU A 188 14.78 3.24 -21.92
CA LEU A 188 14.22 4.38 -22.63
C LEU A 188 14.11 4.03 -24.13
N LEU A 189 12.97 4.36 -24.75
CA LEU A 189 12.76 4.13 -26.18
C LEU A 189 13.75 4.95 -27.01
N GLU A 190 14.25 4.34 -28.09
CA GLU A 190 15.13 5.03 -29.04
C GLU A 190 14.46 6.29 -29.61
N GLY A 191 15.23 7.38 -29.67
CA GLY A 191 14.73 8.69 -30.14
C GLY A 191 14.04 9.55 -29.08
N THR A 192 13.91 9.07 -27.84
CA THR A 192 13.42 9.89 -26.71
C THR A 192 14.55 10.73 -26.12
N ASP A 193 14.23 11.95 -25.65
CA ASP A 193 15.16 12.80 -24.93
C ASP A 193 15.72 12.10 -23.69
N ARG A 194 17.02 12.23 -23.48
CA ARG A 194 17.79 11.52 -22.44
C ARG A 194 18.12 12.42 -21.26
N GLU A 195 17.93 13.74 -21.39
CA GLU A 195 18.26 14.69 -20.33
C GLU A 195 17.41 14.43 -19.07
N GLY A 196 18.06 14.31 -17.90
CA GLY A 196 17.39 14.08 -16.62
C GLY A 196 16.73 12.70 -16.46
N VAL A 197 16.88 11.76 -17.40
CA VAL A 197 16.19 10.46 -17.34
C VAL A 197 16.96 9.45 -16.46
N LEU A 198 16.27 8.91 -15.45
CA LEU A 198 16.77 7.84 -14.60
C LEU A 198 16.77 6.48 -15.33
N TYR A 199 17.77 5.64 -15.10
CA TYR A 199 17.85 4.26 -15.62
C TYR A 199 17.65 4.15 -17.15
N LEU A 200 18.50 4.85 -17.92
CA LEU A 200 18.42 4.90 -19.39
C LEU A 200 18.38 3.53 -20.07
N GLY A 201 19.23 2.59 -19.63
CA GLY A 201 19.34 1.24 -20.19
C GLY A 201 18.32 0.23 -19.64
N GLY A 202 17.41 0.67 -18.77
CA GLY A 202 16.58 -0.23 -17.97
C GLY A 202 17.38 -0.87 -16.82
N THR A 203 16.68 -1.46 -15.87
CA THR A 203 17.29 -2.08 -14.68
C THR A 203 16.29 -2.96 -13.94
N HIS A 204 16.81 -3.80 -13.05
CA HIS A 204 16.04 -4.54 -12.06
C HIS A 204 16.53 -4.12 -10.68
N HIS A 205 15.61 -3.73 -9.81
CA HIS A 205 15.92 -3.36 -8.43
C HIS A 205 15.01 -4.10 -7.47
N GLU A 206 15.58 -4.62 -6.39
CA GLU A 206 14.81 -4.92 -5.19
C GLU A 206 14.39 -3.59 -4.54
N PRO A 207 13.13 -3.45 -4.10
CA PRO A 207 12.71 -2.23 -3.44
C PRO A 207 13.52 -2.04 -2.15
N LEU A 208 14.15 -0.88 -2.04
CA LEU A 208 14.99 -0.50 -0.91
C LEU A 208 14.08 -0.13 0.26
N TRP A 209 13.80 -1.09 1.13
CA TRP A 209 13.03 -0.85 2.36
C TRP A 209 13.90 -0.41 3.54
N ASP A 210 15.22 -0.60 3.43
CA ASP A 210 16.21 -0.45 4.50
C ASP A 210 17.21 0.71 4.26
N GLN A 211 16.77 1.85 3.71
CA GLN A 211 17.58 3.08 3.65
C GLN A 211 16.99 4.19 4.53
#